data_AF-A0A1H2N7P1-F1
#
_entry.id   AF-A0A1H2N7P1-F1
#
_cell.length_a   1.000
_cell.length_b   1.000
_cell.length_c   1.000
_cell.angle_alpha   90.00
_cell.angle_beta   90.00
_cell.angle_gamma   90.00
#
_symmetry.space_group_name_H-M   'P 1'
#
loop_
_entity.id
_entity.type
_entity.pdbx_description
1 polymer ?
#
loop_
_entity_poly.entity_id
_entity_poly.type
_entity_poly.pdbx_seq_one_letter_code
_entity_poly.pdbx_strand_id
1 'polypeptide(L)'
;MWAWNNVNAFADAVVARAATVRDFGTRFGIPELTSAEVPLRGSARADAVEYAVVAGLVNGGLPHYTAEVGGGTVVAFVLDEPRAALPAPSLVTAVSVIGETLMGGAVLDHRRALEAYAELRGLGLEPAGRDAVLLGPDGRVEVRFDEEDRIVGLEGSLGAGAGAEDGTGTGAGSGAED
;
A
#
# COMPACT_ATOMS: atom_id res chain seq x y z
N MET A 1 8.40 2.97 20.34
CA MET A 1 9.72 2.33 20.46
C MET A 1 9.96 1.47 19.22
N TRP A 2 11.16 1.54 18.63
CA TRP A 2 11.52 0.73 17.46
C TRP A 2 12.08 -0.65 17.81
N ALA A 3 11.89 -1.63 16.93
CA ALA A 3 12.34 -3.00 17.15
C ALA A 3 13.87 -3.14 17.29
N TRP A 4 14.67 -2.33 16.59
CA TRP A 4 16.15 -2.34 16.71
C TRP A 4 16.68 -1.85 18.07
N ASN A 5 15.84 -1.16 18.85
CA ASN A 5 16.15 -0.76 20.22
C ASN A 5 15.44 -1.64 21.26
N ASN A 6 14.63 -2.59 20.81
CA ASN A 6 13.85 -3.41 21.71
C ASN A 6 14.72 -4.54 22.28
N VAL A 7 14.69 -4.71 23.60
CA VAL A 7 15.45 -5.74 24.34
C VAL A 7 14.84 -7.13 24.24
N ASN A 8 13.64 -7.25 23.68
CA ASN A 8 13.03 -8.52 23.36
C ASN A 8 13.80 -9.11 22.18
N ALA A 9 14.38 -10.30 22.34
CA ALA A 9 15.19 -11.00 21.35
C ALA A 9 14.41 -11.34 20.06
N PHE A 10 14.08 -10.32 19.28
CA PHE A 10 13.48 -10.46 17.96
C PHE A 10 14.45 -11.19 17.04
N ALA A 11 13.90 -11.96 16.10
CA ALA A 11 14.70 -12.61 15.08
C ALA A 11 15.54 -11.58 14.30
N ASP A 12 16.77 -11.96 13.93
CA ASP A 12 17.72 -11.08 13.24
C ASP A 12 17.13 -10.42 12.00
N ALA A 13 16.26 -11.13 11.26
CA ALA A 13 15.57 -10.59 10.09
C ALA A 13 14.67 -9.39 10.43
N VAL A 14 13.98 -9.42 11.57
CA VAL A 14 13.14 -8.30 12.04
C VAL A 14 14.00 -7.11 12.43
N VAL A 15 15.11 -7.36 13.14
CA VAL A 15 16.05 -6.31 13.55
C VAL A 15 16.69 -5.67 12.31
N ALA A 16 17.06 -6.45 11.30
CA ALA A 16 17.61 -5.96 10.05
C ALA A 16 16.61 -5.06 9.29
N ARG A 17 15.35 -5.48 9.18
CA ARG A 17 14.28 -4.64 8.56
C ARG A 17 14.08 -3.32 9.30
N ALA A 18 14.13 -3.35 10.63
CA ALA A 18 14.05 -2.14 11.44
C ALA A 18 15.30 -1.25 11.30
N ALA A 19 16.48 -1.84 11.12
CA ALA A 19 17.72 -1.12 10.85
C ALA A 19 17.66 -0.38 9.50
N THR A 20 17.07 -0.97 8.46
CA THR A 20 16.84 -0.28 7.17
C THR A 20 16.07 1.03 7.35
N VAL A 21 15.06 1.06 8.23
CA VAL A 21 14.29 2.28 8.55
C VAL A 21 15.18 3.33 9.24
N ARG A 22 16.03 2.90 10.16
CA ARG A 22 16.99 3.79 10.83
C ARG A 22 18.03 4.35 9.87
N ASP A 23 18.54 3.53 8.95
CA ASP A 23 19.52 3.93 7.95
C ASP A 23 18.92 4.95 6.98
N PHE A 24 17.66 4.72 6.56
CA PHE A 24 16.90 5.69 5.78
C PHE A 24 16.74 7.01 6.55
N GLY A 25 16.31 6.94 7.81
CA GLY A 25 16.20 8.10 8.69
C GLY A 25 17.51 8.88 8.81
N THR A 26 18.63 8.18 8.95
CA THR A 26 19.97 8.78 9.05
C THR A 26 20.35 9.48 7.74
N ARG A 27 20.12 8.82 6.60
CA ARG A 27 20.42 9.36 5.27
C ARG A 27 19.66 10.66 4.98
N PHE A 28 18.41 10.75 5.41
CA PHE A 28 17.55 11.90 5.13
C PHE A 28 17.40 12.87 6.30
N GLY A 29 18.10 12.63 7.42
CA GLY A 29 18.06 13.50 8.60
C GLY A 29 16.69 13.56 9.27
N ILE A 30 16.02 12.41 9.43
CA ILE A 30 14.68 12.27 10.02
C ILE A 30 14.81 11.69 11.44
N PRO A 31 14.78 12.53 12.50
CA PRO A 31 15.08 12.09 13.86
C PRO A 31 14.12 11.03 14.41
N GLU A 32 12.87 11.04 13.97
CA GLU A 32 11.81 10.12 14.41
C GLU A 32 12.11 8.67 14.01
N LEU A 33 12.86 8.48 12.92
CA LEU A 33 13.27 7.16 12.45
C LEU A 33 14.59 6.68 13.07
N THR A 34 15.36 7.60 13.66
CA THR A 34 16.66 7.30 14.29
C THR A 34 16.61 7.24 15.80
N SER A 35 15.60 7.84 16.42
CA SER A 35 15.43 7.87 17.87
C SER A 35 14.77 6.58 18.34
N ALA A 36 15.31 5.96 19.40
CA ALA A 36 14.79 4.73 19.98
C ALA A 36 13.32 4.83 20.39
N GLU A 37 12.96 5.98 20.94
CA GLU A 37 11.63 6.35 21.37
C GLU A 37 11.30 7.73 20.80
N VAL A 38 10.05 7.90 20.38
CA VAL A 38 9.53 9.17 19.88
C VAL A 38 8.28 9.48 20.68
N PRO A 39 8.12 10.71 21.20
CA PRO A 39 6.88 11.12 21.83
C PRO A 39 5.69 10.95 20.89
N LEU A 40 4.57 10.46 21.43
CA LEU A 40 3.32 10.42 20.68
C LEU A 40 2.85 11.83 20.36
N ARG A 41 2.39 12.04 19.14
CA ARG A 41 1.85 13.31 18.61
C ARG A 41 0.33 13.29 18.60
N GLY A 42 -0.26 12.12 18.38
CA GLY A 42 -1.69 11.89 18.42
C GLY A 42 -2.06 10.74 19.35
N SER A 43 -3.05 9.95 18.92
CA SER A 43 -3.37 8.69 19.61
C SER A 43 -2.30 7.64 19.31
N ALA A 44 -2.06 6.71 20.24
CA ALA A 44 -1.11 5.61 20.03
C ALA A 44 -1.39 4.83 18.73
N ARG A 45 -2.67 4.68 18.36
CA ARG A 45 -3.06 4.02 17.11
C ARG A 45 -2.73 4.85 15.87
N ALA A 46 -3.02 6.15 15.89
CA ALA A 46 -2.76 7.03 14.76
C ALA A 46 -1.25 7.08 14.45
N ASP A 47 -0.43 7.31 15.48
CA ASP A 47 1.02 7.37 15.32
C ASP A 47 1.59 6.00 14.91
N ALA A 48 1.06 4.90 15.46
CA ALA A 48 1.47 3.56 15.05
C ALA A 48 1.19 3.30 13.57
N VAL A 49 0.04 3.72 13.05
CA VAL A 49 -0.28 3.62 11.61
C VAL A 49 0.69 4.46 10.78
N GLU A 50 0.94 5.71 11.17
CA GLU A 50 1.85 6.61 10.44
C GLU A 50 3.28 6.02 10.33
N TYR A 51 3.85 5.56 11.45
CA TYR A 51 5.16 4.92 11.43
C TYR A 51 5.16 3.58 10.68
N ALA A 52 4.06 2.83 10.71
CA ALA A 52 3.93 1.58 9.97
C ALA A 52 3.92 1.81 8.45
N VAL A 53 3.22 2.86 7.98
CA VAL A 53 3.22 3.28 6.58
C VAL A 53 4.64 3.62 6.14
N VAL A 54 5.35 4.46 6.90
CA VAL A 54 6.74 4.84 6.58
C VAL A 54 7.65 3.62 6.56
N ALA A 55 7.55 2.75 7.58
CA ALA A 55 8.37 1.54 7.66
C ALA A 55 8.08 0.56 6.51
N GLY A 56 6.81 0.39 6.13
CA GLY A 56 6.40 -0.42 4.99
C GLY A 56 6.96 0.12 3.68
N LEU A 57 6.85 1.44 3.44
CA LEU A 57 7.41 2.10 2.26
C LEU A 57 8.93 1.91 2.15
N VAL A 58 9.67 2.17 3.22
CA VAL A 58 11.13 2.00 3.25
C VAL A 58 11.55 0.55 3.00
N ASN A 59 10.71 -0.41 3.39
CA ASN A 59 10.96 -1.83 3.17
C ASN A 59 10.38 -2.37 1.85
N GLY A 60 10.08 -1.50 0.88
CA GLY A 60 9.65 -1.89 -0.47
C GLY A 60 8.13 -2.00 -0.62
N GLY A 61 7.37 -1.20 0.12
CA GLY A 61 5.91 -1.19 0.04
C GLY A 61 5.23 -2.36 0.76
N LEU A 62 5.86 -2.92 1.79
CA LEU A 62 5.29 -4.02 2.55
C LEU A 62 4.00 -3.60 3.28
N PRO A 63 2.98 -4.47 3.31
CA PRO A 63 1.75 -4.20 4.05
C PRO A 63 2.02 -4.13 5.56
N HIS A 64 1.13 -3.47 6.27
CA HIS A 64 1.24 -3.30 7.71
C HIS A 64 -0.07 -3.58 8.43
N TYR A 65 0.05 -3.87 9.73
CA TYR A 65 -1.07 -4.11 10.62
C TYR A 65 -0.78 -3.51 12.00
N THR A 66 -1.78 -2.93 12.64
CA THR A 66 -1.65 -2.41 14.01
C THR A 66 -2.59 -3.15 14.97
N ALA A 67 -2.07 -3.55 16.13
CA ALA A 67 -2.82 -4.22 17.18
C ALA A 67 -2.66 -3.52 18.53
N GLU A 68 -3.75 -3.39 19.29
CA GLU A 68 -3.67 -3.02 20.70
C GLU A 68 -3.28 -4.24 21.53
N VAL A 69 -2.25 -4.11 22.38
CA VAL A 69 -1.74 -5.21 23.22
C VAL A 69 -2.00 -4.98 24.71
N GLY A 70 -2.91 -4.05 25.03
CA GLY A 70 -3.28 -3.67 26.39
C GLY A 70 -2.43 -2.54 26.97
N GLY A 71 -2.93 -1.94 28.04
CA GLY A 71 -2.24 -0.84 28.74
C GLY A 71 -2.02 0.42 27.88
N GLY A 72 -2.86 0.64 26.87
CA GLY A 72 -2.71 1.75 25.92
C GLY A 72 -1.58 1.56 24.90
N THR A 73 -0.95 0.38 24.86
CA THR A 73 0.13 0.07 23.90
C THR A 73 -0.45 -0.43 22.58
N VAL A 74 -0.03 0.19 21.49
CA VAL A 74 -0.31 -0.27 20.12
C VAL A 74 1.00 -0.71 19.48
N VAL A 75 1.01 -1.91 18.90
CA VAL A 75 2.13 -2.44 18.13
C VAL A 75 1.82 -2.32 16.66
N ALA A 76 2.77 -1.77 15.90
CA ALA A 76 2.76 -1.77 14.44
C ALA A 76 3.63 -2.91 13.92
N PHE A 77 3.09 -3.70 13.01
CA PHE A 77 3.76 -4.79 12.32
C PHE A 77 3.89 -4.43 10.84
N VAL A 78 5.09 -4.60 10.29
CA VAL A 78 5.31 -4.67 8.85
C VAL A 78 5.39 -6.15 8.47
N LEU A 79 4.61 -6.58 7.49
CA LEU A 79 4.39 -7.98 7.18
C LEU A 79 5.19 -8.36 5.93
N ASP A 80 6.20 -9.21 6.11
CA ASP A 80 7.01 -9.80 5.04
C ASP A 80 6.64 -11.28 4.90
N GLU A 81 5.41 -11.56 4.45
CA GLU A 81 4.85 -12.90 4.33
C GLU A 81 4.08 -13.03 3.01
N PRO A 82 4.32 -14.07 2.18
CA PRO A 82 3.65 -14.23 0.89
C PRO A 82 2.12 -14.22 0.95
N ARG A 83 1.51 -14.70 2.05
CA ARG A 83 0.05 -14.65 2.24
C ARG A 83 -0.51 -13.23 2.44
N ALA A 84 0.35 -12.28 2.82
CA ALA A 84 0.02 -10.87 2.92
C ALA A 84 0.27 -10.10 1.62
N ALA A 85 0.82 -10.74 0.58
CA ALA A 85 1.05 -10.10 -0.71
C ALA A 85 -0.27 -9.55 -1.27
N LEU A 86 -0.21 -8.34 -1.81
CA LEU A 86 -1.36 -7.76 -2.49
C LEU A 86 -1.71 -8.58 -3.74
N PRO A 87 -3.00 -8.67 -4.11
CA PRO A 87 -3.41 -9.24 -5.39
C PRO A 87 -2.73 -8.55 -6.58
N ALA A 88 -2.82 -9.17 -7.75
CA ALA A 88 -2.39 -8.53 -9.00
C ALA A 88 -3.01 -7.12 -9.13
N PRO A 89 -2.28 -6.14 -9.71
CA PRO A 89 -2.80 -4.78 -9.87
C PRO A 89 -4.07 -4.77 -10.72
N SER A 90 -5.03 -3.93 -10.31
CA SER A 90 -6.30 -3.70 -11.00
C SER A 90 -6.65 -2.23 -10.88
N LEU A 91 -7.05 -1.61 -12.00
CA LEU A 91 -7.59 -0.26 -12.02
C LEU A 91 -8.94 -0.15 -11.34
N VAL A 92 -9.76 -1.21 -11.35
CA VAL A 92 -11.01 -1.23 -10.55
C VAL A 92 -10.68 -1.02 -9.08
N THR A 93 -9.75 -1.79 -8.52
CA THR A 93 -9.31 -1.62 -7.13
C THR A 93 -8.62 -0.28 -6.92
N ALA A 94 -7.79 0.17 -7.87
CA ALA A 94 -7.09 1.44 -7.76
C ALA A 94 -8.06 2.63 -7.67
N VAL A 95 -9.09 2.68 -8.52
CA VAL A 95 -10.11 3.74 -8.51
C VAL A 95 -10.84 3.76 -7.17
N SER A 96 -11.22 2.60 -6.63
CA SER A 96 -11.85 2.51 -5.30
C SER A 96 -10.92 3.04 -4.20
N VAL A 97 -9.67 2.58 -4.16
CA VAL A 97 -8.69 3.01 -3.15
C VAL A 97 -8.40 4.50 -3.25
N ILE A 98 -8.21 5.03 -4.45
CA ILE A 98 -7.98 6.48 -4.65
C ILE A 98 -9.21 7.26 -4.17
N GLY A 99 -10.42 6.86 -4.56
CA GLY A 99 -11.65 7.52 -4.13
C GLY A 99 -11.80 7.54 -2.60
N GLU A 100 -11.60 6.40 -1.94
CA GLU A 100 -11.64 6.29 -0.47
C GLU A 100 -10.57 7.16 0.20
N THR A 101 -9.34 7.16 -0.34
CA THR A 101 -8.23 7.95 0.21
C THR A 101 -8.49 9.45 0.11
N LEU A 102 -9.05 9.90 -1.02
CA LEU A 102 -9.43 11.31 -1.23
C LEU A 102 -10.53 11.76 -0.26
N MET A 103 -11.55 10.91 -0.03
CA MET A 103 -12.60 11.21 0.96
C MET A 103 -12.07 11.27 2.39
N GLY A 104 -10.98 10.54 2.70
CA GLY A 104 -10.33 10.56 4.01
C GLY A 104 -9.53 11.82 4.32
N GLY A 105 -9.22 12.65 3.30
CA GLY A 105 -8.48 13.91 3.48
C GLY A 105 -7.02 13.76 3.93
N ALA A 106 -6.46 12.55 3.82
CA ALA A 106 -5.11 12.24 4.29
C ALA A 106 -4.00 12.54 3.27
N VAL A 107 -4.35 12.96 2.05
CA VAL A 107 -3.39 13.19 0.96
C VAL A 107 -3.07 14.67 0.86
N LEU A 108 -1.81 15.02 1.07
CA LEU A 108 -1.33 16.41 0.98
C LEU A 108 -0.96 16.82 -0.46
N ASP A 109 -0.40 15.88 -1.22
CA ASP A 109 0.05 16.07 -2.59
C ASP A 109 -0.52 14.93 -3.43
N HIS A 110 -1.60 15.20 -4.16
CA HIS A 110 -2.34 14.14 -4.87
C HIS A 110 -1.54 13.60 -6.05
N ARG A 111 -0.78 14.46 -6.75
CA ARG A 111 0.02 14.05 -7.90
C ARG A 111 1.14 13.11 -7.47
N ARG A 112 1.92 13.52 -6.47
CA ARG A 112 3.00 12.69 -5.91
C ARG A 112 2.45 11.39 -5.32
N ALA A 113 1.30 11.44 -4.64
CA ALA A 113 0.67 10.25 -4.08
C ALA A 113 0.22 9.27 -5.17
N LEU A 114 -0.35 9.77 -6.28
CA LEU A 114 -0.72 8.94 -7.42
C LEU A 114 0.49 8.29 -8.08
N GLU A 115 1.56 9.06 -8.30
CA GLU A 115 2.82 8.55 -8.87
C GLU A 115 3.41 7.43 -8.01
N ALA A 116 3.55 7.68 -6.70
CA ALA A 116 4.07 6.68 -5.77
C ALA A 116 3.17 5.44 -5.70
N TYR A 117 1.85 5.62 -5.71
CA TYR A 117 0.90 4.51 -5.71
C TYR A 117 1.03 3.66 -6.99
N ALA A 118 1.10 4.30 -8.16
CA ALA A 118 1.25 3.61 -9.43
C ALA A 118 2.54 2.79 -9.47
N GLU A 119 3.66 3.38 -9.04
CA GLU A 119 4.95 2.70 -8.95
C GLU A 119 4.90 1.49 -8.00
N LEU A 120 4.39 1.67 -6.78
CA LEU A 120 4.31 0.60 -5.77
C LEU A 120 3.38 -0.55 -6.19
N ARG A 121 2.35 -0.26 -6.99
CA ARG A 121 1.42 -1.28 -7.48
C ARG A 121 1.82 -1.89 -8.83
N GLY A 122 2.82 -1.32 -9.51
CA GLY A 122 3.20 -1.74 -10.85
C GLY A 122 2.15 -1.35 -11.91
N LEU A 123 1.46 -0.22 -11.69
CA LEU A 123 0.57 0.40 -12.68
C LEU A 123 1.37 1.38 -13.54
N GLY A 124 0.96 1.56 -14.79
CA GLY A 124 1.51 2.60 -15.65
C GLY A 124 0.87 3.96 -15.32
N LEU A 125 1.64 5.04 -15.42
CA LEU A 125 1.12 6.40 -15.32
C LEU A 125 1.76 7.25 -16.42
N GLU A 126 0.93 7.75 -17.32
CA GLU A 126 1.37 8.56 -18.45
C GLU A 126 0.86 10.01 -18.32
N PRO A 127 1.70 11.02 -18.60
CA PRO A 127 1.25 12.40 -18.60
C PRO A 127 0.31 12.68 -19.78
N ALA A 128 -0.76 13.44 -19.52
CA ALA A 128 -1.74 13.86 -20.52
C ALA A 128 -2.06 15.36 -20.37
N GLY A 129 -1.12 16.21 -20.78
CA GLY A 129 -1.22 17.65 -20.56
C GLY A 129 -1.08 17.98 -19.08
N ARG A 130 -2.11 18.59 -18.47
CA ARG A 130 -2.18 18.78 -17.00
C ARG A 130 -2.65 17.52 -16.26
N ASP A 131 -3.34 16.66 -16.99
CA ASP A 131 -3.96 15.44 -16.48
C ASP A 131 -2.99 14.27 -16.60
N ALA A 132 -3.43 13.09 -16.15
CA ALA A 132 -2.66 11.86 -16.29
C ALA A 132 -3.57 10.71 -16.73
N VAL A 133 -2.98 9.68 -17.32
CA VAL A 133 -3.65 8.43 -17.65
C VAL A 133 -3.03 7.32 -16.82
N LEU A 134 -3.81 6.72 -15.93
CA LEU A 134 -3.46 5.54 -15.19
C LEU A 134 -3.77 4.30 -16.04
N LEU A 135 -2.78 3.44 -16.21
CA LEU A 135 -2.81 2.25 -17.05
C LEU A 135 -2.69 0.99 -16.20
N GLY A 136 -3.49 -0.02 -16.51
CA GLY A 136 -3.44 -1.32 -15.86
C GLY A 136 -3.95 -2.43 -16.75
N PRO A 137 -3.88 -3.68 -16.29
CA PRO A 137 -4.23 -4.85 -17.11
C PRO A 137 -5.71 -4.88 -17.52
N ASP A 138 -6.56 -4.19 -16.77
CA ASP A 138 -8.01 -4.09 -16.95
C ASP A 138 -8.46 -2.79 -17.64
N GLY A 139 -7.54 -1.96 -18.15
CA GLY A 139 -7.89 -0.83 -19.03
C GLY A 139 -7.09 0.44 -18.77
N ARG A 140 -7.79 1.59 -18.81
CA ARG A 140 -7.21 2.92 -18.58
C ARG A 140 -8.20 3.86 -17.91
N VAL A 141 -7.68 4.72 -17.04
CA VAL A 141 -8.42 5.75 -16.31
C VAL A 141 -7.72 7.09 -16.48
N GLU A 142 -8.42 8.05 -17.03
CA GLU A 142 -8.05 9.46 -17.04
C GLU A 142 -8.24 10.04 -15.65
N VAL A 143 -7.19 10.71 -15.15
CA VAL A 143 -7.14 11.36 -13.85
C VAL A 143 -7.03 12.86 -14.09
N ARG A 144 -8.07 13.60 -13.69
CA ARG A 144 -8.16 15.05 -13.89
C ARG A 144 -7.69 15.79 -12.65
N PHE A 145 -6.87 16.83 -12.86
CA PHE A 145 -6.37 17.69 -11.79
C PHE A 145 -6.88 19.13 -11.92
N ASP A 146 -7.11 19.78 -10.78
CA ASP A 146 -7.34 21.22 -10.72
C ASP A 146 -6.03 22.03 -10.82
N GLU A 147 -6.08 23.33 -10.54
CA GLU A 147 -4.92 24.23 -10.60
C GLU A 147 -3.96 24.06 -9.40
N GLU A 148 -4.41 23.41 -8.32
CA GLU A 148 -3.65 23.13 -7.11
C GLU A 148 -3.11 21.69 -7.10
N ASP A 149 -3.08 21.02 -8.26
CA ASP A 149 -2.68 19.63 -8.44
C ASP A 149 -3.50 18.62 -7.61
N ARG A 150 -4.75 18.95 -7.28
CA ARG A 150 -5.67 18.02 -6.61
C ARG A 150 -6.46 17.23 -7.64
N ILE A 151 -6.57 15.93 -7.42
CA ILE A 151 -7.47 15.05 -8.19
C ILE A 151 -8.92 15.51 -7.99
N VAL A 152 -9.58 15.86 -9.11
CA VAL A 152 -10.99 16.28 -9.16
C VAL A 152 -11.88 15.36 -10.00
N GLY A 153 -11.28 14.38 -10.70
CA GLY A 153 -12.05 13.43 -11.50
C GLY A 153 -11.24 12.18 -11.85
N LEU A 154 -11.96 11.06 -11.92
CA LEU A 154 -11.48 9.76 -12.41
C LEU A 154 -12.50 9.25 -13.42
N GLU A 155 -12.11 9.11 -14.69
CA GLU A 155 -12.98 8.67 -15.78
C GLU A 155 -12.27 7.60 -16.59
N GLY A 156 -12.93 6.48 -16.89
CA GLY A 156 -12.24 5.40 -17.58
C GLY A 156 -13.14 4.31 -18.12
N SER A 157 -12.57 3.54 -19.04
CA SER A 157 -13.15 2.29 -19.52
C SER A 157 -12.41 1.15 -18.86
N LEU A 158 -13.10 0.48 -17.94
CA LEU A 158 -12.60 -0.68 -17.21
C LEU A 158 -13.20 -1.93 -17.84
N GLY A 159 -12.34 -2.80 -18.35
CA GLY A 159 -12.73 -4.17 -18.69
C GLY A 159 -12.87 -5.00 -17.41
N ALA A 160 -13.73 -6.03 -17.45
CA ALA A 160 -13.64 -7.07 -16.43
C ALA A 160 -12.26 -7.71 -16.57
N GLY A 161 -11.38 -7.52 -15.58
CA GLY A 161 -10.05 -8.12 -15.59
C GLY A 161 -10.16 -9.62 -15.84
N ALA A 162 -9.27 -10.15 -16.68
CA ALA A 162 -9.13 -11.58 -16.92
C ALA A 162 -8.76 -12.28 -15.60
N GLY A 163 -9.80 -12.69 -14.87
CA GLY A 163 -9.76 -13.36 -13.59
C GLY A 163 -10.94 -14.32 -13.44
N ALA A 164 -11.39 -14.88 -14.56
CA ALA A 164 -12.31 -16.00 -14.61
C ALA A 164 -11.91 -16.87 -15.82
N GLU A 165 -11.99 -18.20 -15.64
CA GLU A 165 -11.71 -19.28 -16.63
C GLU A 165 -10.21 -19.68 -16.65
N ASP A 166 -9.77 -20.86 -16.20
CA ASP A 166 -10.32 -22.19 -16.47
C ASP A 166 -10.72 -23.00 -15.22
N GLY A 167 -12.00 -23.40 -15.18
CA GLY A 167 -12.53 -24.36 -14.23
C GLY A 167 -13.87 -24.93 -14.67
N THR A 168 -14.09 -25.06 -15.98
CA THR A 168 -15.33 -25.62 -16.55
C THR A 168 -15.04 -26.94 -17.27
N GLY A 169 -15.30 -28.03 -16.54
CA GLY A 169 -16.05 -29.18 -17.02
C GLY A 169 -15.55 -29.89 -18.28
N THR A 170 -14.82 -30.99 -18.10
CA THR A 170 -14.93 -32.12 -19.04
C THR A 170 -16.10 -33.00 -18.60
N GLY A 171 -17.10 -33.06 -19.48
CA GLY A 171 -18.41 -33.63 -19.22
C GLY A 171 -18.47 -35.15 -19.15
N ALA A 172 -19.61 -35.58 -18.60
CA ALA A 172 -20.10 -36.94 -18.59
C ALA A 172 -20.25 -37.52 -20.01
N GLY A 173 -19.66 -38.69 -20.24
CA GLY A 173 -20.06 -39.60 -21.30
C GLY A 173 -20.95 -40.70 -20.72
N SER A 174 -22.26 -40.56 -20.94
CA SER A 174 -23.25 -41.63 -20.77
C SER A 174 -23.10 -42.65 -21.90
N GLY A 175 -23.03 -43.93 -21.55
CA GLY A 175 -23.22 -45.06 -22.47
C GLY A 175 -23.90 -46.21 -21.72
N ALA A 176 -25.22 -46.30 -21.88
CA ALA A 176 -26.02 -47.49 -21.60
C ALA A 176 -26.11 -48.37 -22.87
N GLU A 177 -26.75 -49.54 -22.75
CA GLU A 177 -26.92 -50.65 -23.72
C GLU A 177 -25.84 -51.74 -23.54
N ASP A 178 -26.10 -53.00 -23.19
CA ASP A 178 -27.32 -53.82 -23.00
C ASP A 178 -26.98 -54.93 -21.98
#